data_AF-A0A3N5FTW9-F1
#
_entry.id   AF-A0A3N5FTW9-F1
#
_cell.length_a   1.000
_cell.length_b   1.000
_cell.length_c   1.000
_cell.angle_alpha   90.00
_cell.angle_beta   90.00
_cell.angle_gamma   90.00
#
_symmetry.space_group_name_H-M   'P 1'
#
loop_
_entity.id
_entity.type
_entity.pdbx_description
1 polymer ?
#
loop_
_entity_poly.entity_id
_entity_poly.type
_entity_poly.pdbx_seq_one_letter_code
_entity_poly.pdbx_strand_id
1 'polypeptide(L)'
;MKTFEHEWILERFVEHRTFFTKRMFGGLAVYLFERQMLMLVEPTKSGRWKWHGVLVCTDYANHASIQAQFPALMPHAVLRKWLFVDSTHDDFESTMEAVAKCVARNDPRFGIVPKSVQRRGRES
;
A
#
# COMPACT_ATOMS: atom_id res chain seq x y z
N MET A 1 17.16 2.73 13.70
CA MET A 1 16.64 2.60 12.32
C MET A 1 15.51 3.63 12.18
N LYS A 2 15.47 4.48 11.13
CA LYS A 2 14.40 5.50 11.02
C LYS A 2 13.07 4.81 10.71
N THR A 3 12.14 4.87 11.65
CA THR A 3 10.74 4.48 11.47
C THR A 3 10.03 5.45 10.52
N PHE A 4 9.11 4.93 9.70
CA PHE A 4 8.21 5.75 8.91
C PHE A 4 7.09 6.30 9.80
N GLU A 5 6.65 7.52 9.52
CA GLU A 5 5.62 8.21 10.31
C GLU A 5 4.31 7.43 10.40
N HIS A 6 3.90 6.78 9.30
CA HIS A 6 2.63 6.08 9.21
C HIS A 6 2.74 4.56 9.48
N GLU A 7 3.77 4.12 10.23
CA GLU A 7 3.89 2.70 10.61
C GLU A 7 2.77 2.22 11.55
N TRP A 8 2.02 3.12 12.19
CA TRP A 8 0.83 2.79 12.99
C TRP A 8 -0.21 1.96 12.22
N ILE A 9 -0.28 2.13 10.88
CA ILE A 9 -1.17 1.36 10.01
C ILE A 9 -0.86 -0.14 10.07
N LEU A 10 0.41 -0.48 10.34
CA LEU A 10 0.91 -1.85 10.35
C LEU A 10 0.48 -2.64 11.58
N GLU A 11 0.04 -1.97 12.65
CA GLU A 11 -0.46 -2.62 13.87
C GLU A 11 -1.59 -3.62 13.57
N ARG A 12 -2.36 -3.40 12.51
CA ARG A 12 -3.42 -4.33 12.07
C ARG A 12 -2.91 -5.60 11.41
N PHE A 13 -1.62 -5.64 11.06
CA PHE A 13 -1.03 -6.75 10.31
C PHE A 13 -0.04 -7.57 11.15
N VAL A 14 0.45 -7.05 12.27
CA VAL A 14 1.57 -7.66 13.03
C VAL A 14 1.30 -9.10 13.48
N GLU A 15 0.04 -9.45 13.75
CA GLU A 15 -0.34 -10.81 14.17
C GLU A 15 -0.51 -11.79 13.00
N HIS A 16 -0.57 -11.29 11.76
CA HIS A 16 -0.71 -12.15 10.61
C HIS A 16 0.63 -12.82 10.26
N ARG A 17 0.63 -14.16 10.22
CA ARG A 17 1.83 -14.97 9.93
C ARG A 17 2.54 -14.64 8.61
N THR A 18 1.81 -14.12 7.63
CA THR A 18 2.36 -13.76 6.31
C THR A 18 2.85 -12.32 6.23
N PHE A 19 2.67 -11.53 7.29
CA PHE A 19 3.05 -10.13 7.30
C PHE A 19 4.57 -9.98 7.32
N PHE A 20 5.07 -9.14 6.43
CA PHE A 20 6.45 -8.65 6.50
C PHE A 20 6.57 -7.30 5.79
N THR A 21 7.63 -6.57 6.09
CA THR A 21 7.94 -5.30 5.43
C THR A 21 9.29 -5.37 4.73
N LYS A 22 9.45 -4.55 3.69
CA LYS A 22 10.71 -4.42 2.97
C LYS A 22 10.95 -2.96 2.59
N ARG A 23 12.12 -2.43 2.94
CA ARG A 23 12.55 -1.12 2.46
C ARG A 23 12.93 -1.23 0.98
N MET A 24 12.30 -0.43 0.13
CA MET A 24 12.64 -0.37 -1.29
C MET A 24 12.28 0.98 -1.88
N PHE A 25 13.13 1.47 -2.80
CA PHE A 25 12.92 2.75 -3.48
C PHE A 25 12.60 3.90 -2.51
N GLY A 26 13.28 3.99 -1.37
CA GLY A 26 13.06 5.05 -0.39
C GLY A 26 11.73 4.99 0.40
N GLY A 27 10.89 3.98 0.19
CA GLY A 27 9.68 3.73 0.98
C GLY A 27 9.72 2.40 1.75
N LEU A 28 8.64 2.12 2.47
CA LEU A 28 8.41 0.84 3.16
C LEU A 28 7.30 0.07 2.46
N ALA A 29 7.66 -0.94 1.69
CA ALA A 29 6.69 -1.86 1.10
C ALA A 29 6.16 -2.82 2.18
N VAL A 30 4.85 -2.98 2.19
CA VAL A 30 4.08 -3.79 3.14
C VAL A 30 3.52 -5.00 2.41
N TYR A 31 3.83 -6.18 2.92
CA TYR A 31 3.38 -7.44 2.34
C TYR A 31 2.47 -8.18 3.31
N LEU A 32 1.43 -8.78 2.75
CA LEU A 32 0.49 -9.66 3.45
C LEU A 32 -0.10 -10.64 2.44
N PHE A 33 -0.42 -11.87 2.84
CA PHE A 33 -0.99 -12.89 1.96
C PHE A 33 -0.20 -13.07 0.64
N GLU A 34 1.14 -12.98 0.73
CA GLU A 34 2.09 -13.06 -0.40
C GLU A 34 1.93 -11.96 -1.47
N ARG A 35 1.12 -10.94 -1.21
CA ARG A 35 0.91 -9.77 -2.06
C ARG A 35 1.57 -8.54 -1.45
N GLN A 36 2.07 -7.66 -2.30
CA GLN A 36 2.42 -6.31 -1.88
C GLN A 36 1.12 -5.52 -1.75
N MET A 37 0.76 -5.13 -0.53
CA MET A 37 -0.51 -4.48 -0.22
C MET A 37 -0.41 -2.96 -0.26
N LEU A 38 0.61 -2.41 0.41
CA LEU A 38 0.79 -0.98 0.60
C LEU A 38 2.26 -0.61 0.41
N MET A 39 2.52 0.68 0.23
CA MET A 39 3.84 1.25 0.37
C MET A 39 3.75 2.60 1.08
N LEU A 40 4.37 2.68 2.26
CA LEU A 40 4.51 3.95 2.98
C LEU A 40 5.61 4.76 2.32
N VAL A 41 5.34 6.03 2.03
CA VAL A 41 6.28 6.93 1.37
C VAL A 41 6.43 8.22 2.15
N GLU A 42 7.67 8.71 2.18
CA GLU A 42 8.04 10.00 2.73
C GLU A 42 8.87 10.77 1.70
N PRO A 43 8.94 12.12 1.82
CA PRO A 43 9.80 12.93 0.99
C PRO A 43 11.26 12.46 1.06
N THR A 44 11.91 12.29 -0.10
CA THR A 44 13.33 11.90 -0.09
C THR A 44 14.21 13.10 0.19
N LYS A 45 15.35 12.87 0.86
CA LYS A 45 16.38 13.91 1.07
C LYS A 45 16.93 14.48 -0.24
N SER A 46 16.98 13.66 -1.30
CA SER A 46 17.45 14.07 -2.62
C SER A 46 16.43 14.91 -3.40
N GLY A 47 15.19 15.04 -2.91
CA GLY A 47 14.11 15.72 -3.64
C GLY A 47 13.58 14.94 -4.84
N ARG A 48 13.98 13.67 -5.02
CA ARG A 48 13.52 12.80 -6.12
C ARG A 48 11.99 12.69 -6.16
N TRP A 49 11.36 12.69 -4.99
CA TRP A 49 9.93 12.94 -4.85
C TRP A 49 9.63 13.57 -3.48
N LYS A 50 8.46 14.20 -3.41
CA LYS A 50 7.92 14.85 -2.20
C LYS A 50 6.67 14.15 -1.66
N TRP A 51 6.39 12.93 -2.13
CA TRP A 51 5.21 12.17 -1.70
C TRP A 51 5.29 11.89 -0.20
N HIS A 52 4.20 12.14 0.51
CA HIS A 52 4.05 11.81 1.93
C HIS A 52 2.67 11.20 2.12
N GLY A 53 2.62 9.95 2.57
CA GLY A 53 1.36 9.21 2.67
C GLY A 53 1.51 7.75 2.24
N VAL A 54 0.47 7.20 1.62
CA VAL A 54 0.38 5.75 1.35
C VAL A 54 -0.03 5.47 -0.09
N LEU A 55 0.78 4.65 -0.75
CA LEU A 55 0.42 4.01 -2.01
C LEU A 55 -0.31 2.69 -1.72
N VAL A 56 -1.51 2.54 -2.28
CA VAL A 56 -2.32 1.33 -2.20
C VAL A 56 -2.11 0.52 -3.47
N CYS A 57 -1.54 -0.67 -3.33
CA CYS A 57 -1.29 -1.57 -4.45
C CYS A 57 -2.58 -2.28 -4.84
N THR A 58 -2.95 -2.16 -6.12
CA THR A 58 -4.14 -2.79 -6.70
C THR A 58 -3.98 -2.86 -8.22
N ASP A 59 -4.92 -3.53 -8.89
CA ASP A 59 -5.06 -3.54 -10.34
C ASP A 59 -6.13 -2.54 -10.80
N TYR A 60 -5.99 -2.04 -12.02
CA TYR A 60 -6.88 -1.01 -12.59
C TYR A 60 -8.37 -1.39 -12.55
N ALA A 61 -8.69 -2.68 -12.70
CA ALA A 61 -10.06 -3.19 -12.65
C ALA A 61 -10.76 -2.91 -11.30
N ASN A 62 -9.99 -2.76 -10.22
CA ASN A 62 -10.52 -2.51 -8.88
C ASN A 62 -10.54 -1.02 -8.51
N HIS A 63 -9.98 -0.13 -9.33
CA HIS A 63 -9.88 1.30 -9.01
C HIS A 63 -11.25 1.90 -8.72
N ALA A 64 -12.21 1.75 -9.64
CA ALA A 64 -13.55 2.33 -9.49
C ALA A 64 -14.26 1.84 -8.22
N SER A 65 -14.16 0.54 -7.89
CA SER A 65 -14.82 -0.03 -6.71
C SER A 65 -14.15 0.37 -5.39
N ILE A 66 -12.82 0.53 -5.38
CA ILE A 66 -12.08 1.04 -4.23
C ILE A 66 -12.39 2.53 -4.02
N GLN A 67 -12.35 3.34 -5.10
CA GLN A 67 -12.62 4.77 -5.04
C GLN A 67 -14.05 5.09 -4.60
N ALA A 68 -15.03 4.29 -5.03
CA ALA A 68 -16.42 4.43 -4.59
C ALA A 68 -16.56 4.22 -3.07
N GLN A 69 -15.73 3.37 -2.47
CA GLN A 69 -15.72 3.13 -1.03
C GLN A 69 -14.82 4.10 -0.26
N PHE A 70 -13.72 4.55 -0.88
CA PHE A 70 -12.70 5.40 -0.29
C PHE A 70 -12.40 6.58 -1.21
N PRO A 71 -13.22 7.65 -1.19
CA PRO A 71 -13.09 8.77 -2.13
C PRO A 71 -11.74 9.50 -2.05
N ALA A 72 -11.08 9.50 -0.88
CA ALA A 72 -9.76 10.10 -0.69
C ALA A 72 -8.62 9.35 -1.41
N LEU A 73 -8.85 8.09 -1.82
CA LEU A 73 -7.87 7.33 -2.61
C LEU A 73 -7.99 7.70 -4.08
N MET A 74 -6.94 8.32 -4.63
CA MET A 74 -6.91 8.74 -6.03
C MET A 74 -5.77 8.06 -6.80
N PRO A 75 -5.90 7.83 -8.12
CA PRO A 75 -4.79 7.36 -8.93
C PRO A 75 -3.57 8.25 -8.73
N HIS A 76 -2.44 7.65 -8.37
CA HIS A 76 -1.23 8.41 -8.11
C HIS A 76 -0.75 9.09 -9.40
N ALA A 77 -0.43 10.39 -9.33
CA ALA A 77 -0.11 11.21 -10.51
C ALA A 77 1.01 10.62 -11.40
N VAL A 78 2.06 10.07 -10.77
CA VAL A 78 3.20 9.41 -11.46
C VAL A 78 2.98 7.90 -11.60
N LEU A 79 2.82 7.17 -10.49
CA LEU A 79 2.58 5.73 -10.45
C LEU A 79 1.10 5.38 -10.67
N ARG A 80 0.52 5.79 -11.80
CA ARG A 80 -0.94 5.71 -12.11
C ARG A 80 -1.61 4.35 -11.84
N LYS A 81 -0.84 3.26 -11.81
CA LYS A 81 -1.33 1.93 -11.45
C LYS A 81 -1.83 1.85 -10.00
N TRP A 82 -1.24 2.60 -9.09
CA TRP A 82 -1.55 2.56 -7.68
C TRP A 82 -2.44 3.72 -7.30
N LEU A 83 -3.30 3.48 -6.31
CA LEU A 83 -4.05 4.56 -5.66
C LEU A 83 -3.17 5.16 -4.57
N PHE A 84 -3.45 6.40 -4.20
CA PHE A 84 -2.67 7.18 -3.26
C PHE A 84 -3.59 8.07 -2.44
N VAL A 85 -3.24 8.23 -1.17
CA VAL A 85 -3.77 9.29 -0.31
C VAL A 85 -2.58 10.00 0.33
N ASP A 86 -2.60 11.33 0.25
CA ASP A 86 -1.60 12.19 0.87
C ASP A 86 -1.89 12.28 2.37
N SER A 87 -0.84 12.27 3.19
CA SER A 87 -0.94 12.38 4.65
C SER A 87 -1.55 13.69 5.12
N THR A 88 -1.50 14.74 4.30
CA THR A 88 -2.09 16.05 4.60
C THR A 88 -3.58 16.13 4.26
N HIS A 89 -4.14 15.08 3.64
CA HIS A 89 -5.57 15.02 3.34
C HIS A 89 -6.39 14.86 4.65
N ASP A 90 -7.46 15.64 4.82
CA ASP A 90 -8.27 15.64 6.05
C ASP A 90 -8.78 14.23 6.43
N ASP A 91 -9.20 13.45 5.43
CA ASP A 91 -9.65 12.06 5.62
C ASP A 91 -8.53 10.99 5.64
N PHE A 92 -7.24 11.37 5.75
CA PHE A 92 -6.13 10.42 5.64
C PHE A 92 -6.22 9.28 6.67
N GLU A 93 -6.31 9.62 7.96
CA GLU A 93 -6.29 8.63 9.04
C GLU A 93 -7.52 7.72 8.97
N SER A 94 -8.71 8.30 8.82
CA SER A 94 -9.97 7.55 8.73
C SER A 94 -9.99 6.61 7.52
N THR A 95 -9.48 7.07 6.37
CA THR A 95 -9.33 6.26 5.16
C THR A 95 -8.35 5.11 5.41
N MET A 96 -7.18 5.38 5.95
CA MET A 96 -6.15 4.36 6.13
C MET A 96 -6.50 3.33 7.20
N GLU A 97 -7.22 3.70 8.25
CA GLU A 97 -7.78 2.75 9.20
C GLU A 97 -8.74 1.76 8.54
N ALA A 98 -9.64 2.27 7.68
CA ALA A 98 -10.65 1.46 7.00
C ALA A 98 -10.03 0.57 5.92
N VAL A 99 -9.06 1.11 5.15
CA VAL A 99 -8.25 0.34 4.20
C VAL A 99 -7.49 -0.78 4.92
N ALA A 100 -6.86 -0.50 6.05
CA ALA A 100 -6.14 -1.52 6.83
C ALA A 100 -7.06 -2.66 7.28
N LYS A 101 -8.31 -2.34 7.67
CA LYS A 101 -9.33 -3.37 8.00
C LYS A 101 -9.67 -4.25 6.78
N CYS A 102 -9.85 -3.66 5.60
CA CYS A 102 -10.08 -4.41 4.36
C CYS A 102 -8.89 -5.31 4.00
N VAL A 103 -7.67 -4.75 4.05
CA VAL A 103 -6.44 -5.49 3.77
C VAL A 103 -6.27 -6.66 4.74
N ALA A 104 -6.46 -6.45 6.05
CA ALA A 104 -6.34 -7.51 7.06
C ALA A 104 -7.37 -8.64 6.86
N ARG A 105 -8.54 -8.32 6.31
CA ARG A 105 -9.59 -9.29 5.95
C ARG A 105 -9.36 -9.99 4.60
N ASN A 106 -8.19 -9.83 3.99
CA ASN A 106 -7.83 -10.42 2.71
C ASN A 106 -8.78 -10.00 1.57
N ASP A 107 -9.24 -8.76 1.57
CA ASP A 107 -10.08 -8.23 0.49
C ASP A 107 -9.34 -8.36 -0.86
N PRO A 108 -9.95 -9.05 -1.86
CA PRO A 108 -9.28 -9.39 -3.11
C PRO A 108 -9.01 -8.19 -4.02
N ARG A 109 -9.62 -7.03 -3.74
CA ARG A 109 -9.34 -5.80 -4.48
C ARG A 109 -7.94 -5.26 -4.18
N PHE A 110 -7.35 -5.67 -3.06
CA PHE A 110 -6.07 -5.16 -2.57
C PHE A 110 -4.93 -6.15 -2.80
N GLY A 111 -3.79 -5.55 -3.14
CA GLY A 111 -2.52 -6.21 -3.28
C GLY A 111 -2.21 -6.66 -4.70
N ILE A 112 -0.92 -6.73 -5.00
CA ILE A 112 -0.40 -7.30 -6.24
C ILE A 112 0.59 -8.40 -5.93
N VAL A 113 0.53 -9.51 -6.68
CA VAL A 113 1.51 -10.59 -6.55
C VAL A 113 2.85 -10.14 -7.16
N PRO A 114 3.97 -10.17 -6.41
CA PRO A 114 5.27 -9.83 -6.97
C PRO A 114 5.65 -10.77 -8.11
N LYS A 115 6.22 -10.23 -9.20
CA LYS A 115 6.62 -11.02 -10.38
C LYS A 115 7.59 -12.17 -10.06
N SER A 116 8.41 -12.04 -9.03
CA SER A 116 9.33 -13.10 -8.58
C SER A 116 8.61 -14.31 -7.97
N VAL A 117 7.40 -14.11 -7.44
CA VAL A 117 6.54 -15.19 -6.93
C VAL A 117 5.79 -15.85 -8.09
N GLN A 118 5.31 -15.07 -9.07
CA GLN A 118 4.63 -15.62 -10.27
C GLN A 118 5.48 -16.61 -11.08
N ARG A 119 6.81 -16.45 -11.10
CA ARG A 119 7.70 -17.36 -11.84
C ARG A 119 7.80 -18.76 -11.23
N ARG A 120 7.58 -18.91 -9.92
CA ARG A 120 7.69 -20.22 -9.23
C ARG A 120 6.47 -21.13 -9.43
N GLY A 121 5.35 -20.62 -9.93
CA GLY A 121 4.14 -21.40 -10.21
C GLY A 121 3.98 -21.86 -11.66
N ARG A 122 4.97 -21.60 -12.52
CA ARG A 122 4.96 -21.97 -13.96
C ARG A 122 5.90 -23.12 -14.31
N GLU A 123 6.51 -23.74 -13.33
CA GLU A 123 7.29 -24.97 -13.48
C GLU A 123 6.56 -26.10 -12.75
N SER A 124 5.57 -26.69 -13.41
CA SER A 124 5.00 -28.02 -13.15
C SER A 124 4.25 -28.47 -14.40
#